data_AF-A0A5W1XZW7-F1
#
_entry.id   AF-A0A5W1XZW7-F1
#
_cell.length_a   1.000
_cell.length_b   1.000
_cell.length_c   1.000
_cell.angle_alpha   90.00
_cell.angle_beta   90.00
_cell.angle_gamma   90.00
#
_symmetry.space_group_name_H-M   'P 1'
#
loop_
_entity.id
_entity.type
_entity.pdbx_description
1 polymer ?
#
loop_
_entity_poly.entity_id
_entity_poly.type
_entity_poly.pdbx_seq_one_letter_code
_entity_poly.pdbx_strand_id
1 'polypeptide(L)'
;NKDLDGALKLYSSISKDERLPLKILGCGNAIERVKKIIDDHRVQSEIEVIPFLDLDDVVSLYCNSTFIWAHSKYEGYGRAVAEAKLSHKKILCTQISAFME
;
A
#
# COMPACT_ATOMS: atom_id res chain seq x y z
N ASN A 1 -0.13 -3.74 13.02
CA ASN A 1 -0.43 -4.82 12.05
C ASN A 1 0.03 -4.48 10.64
N LYS A 2 -0.54 -3.45 10.00
CA LYS A 2 -0.21 -3.05 8.62
C LYS A 2 1.23 -2.54 8.37
N ASP A 3 1.99 -2.24 9.43
CA ASP A 3 3.42 -1.93 9.37
C ASP A 3 3.84 -0.90 8.30
N LEU A 4 3.11 0.21 8.22
CA LEU A 4 3.37 1.28 7.26
C LEU A 4 4.79 1.86 7.41
N ASP A 5 5.30 1.99 8.64
CA ASP A 5 6.66 2.46 8.89
C ASP A 5 7.72 1.53 8.25
N GLY A 6 7.54 0.21 8.37
CA GLY A 6 8.40 -0.78 7.72
C GLY A 6 8.34 -0.68 6.19
N ALA A 7 7.14 -0.49 5.64
CA ALA A 7 6.96 -0.27 4.21
C ALA A 7 7.69 1.00 3.74
N LEU A 8 7.52 2.12 4.43
CA LEU A 8 8.15 3.39 4.05
C LEU A 8 9.67 3.37 4.22
N LYS A 9 10.22 2.59 5.17
CA LYS A 9 11.65 2.31 5.25
C LYS A 9 12.19 1.59 4.01
N LEU A 10 11.45 0.60 3.51
CA LEU A 10 11.81 -0.11 2.27
C LEU A 10 11.68 0.81 1.05
N TYR A 11 10.64 1.62 0.99
CA TYR A 11 10.43 2.55 -0.11
C TYR A 11 11.50 3.66 -0.15
N SER A 12 11.84 4.21 1.00
CA SER A 12 12.86 5.25 1.14
C SER A 12 14.29 4.75 0.95
N SER A 13 14.55 3.44 1.04
CA SER A 13 15.88 2.88 0.73
C SER A 13 16.17 2.79 -0.77
N ILE A 14 15.14 2.84 -1.61
CA ILE A 14 15.28 2.90 -3.07
C ILE A 14 15.81 4.28 -3.46
N SER A 15 16.69 4.35 -4.47
CA SER A 15 17.20 5.62 -4.97
C SER A 15 16.06 6.49 -5.54
N LYS A 16 16.14 7.82 -5.39
CA LYS A 16 15.05 8.71 -5.78
C LYS A 16 14.70 8.58 -7.27
N ASP A 17 15.69 8.35 -8.12
CA ASP A 17 15.53 8.23 -9.57
C ASP A 17 14.88 6.89 -9.99
N GLU A 18 14.87 5.88 -9.12
CA GLU A 18 14.26 4.57 -9.36
C GLU A 18 12.92 4.38 -8.63
N ARG A 19 12.53 5.32 -7.75
CA ARG A 19 11.26 5.26 -7.04
C ARG A 19 10.10 5.48 -8.00
N LEU A 20 9.13 4.58 -7.92
CA LEU A 20 7.84 4.76 -8.59
C LEU A 20 6.89 5.55 -7.69
N PRO A 21 6.05 6.45 -8.25
CA PRO A 21 5.00 7.11 -7.48
C PRO A 21 4.14 6.09 -6.73
N LEU A 22 3.88 6.36 -5.46
CA LEU A 22 3.19 5.44 -4.57
C LEU A 22 1.83 6.00 -4.18
N LYS A 23 0.79 5.19 -4.30
CA LYS A 23 -0.55 5.49 -3.80
C LYS A 23 -0.84 4.64 -2.58
N ILE A 24 -1.23 5.27 -1.47
CA ILE A 24 -1.57 4.57 -0.23
C ILE A 24 -3.08 4.61 -0.04
N LEU A 25 -3.69 3.43 0.08
CA LEU A 25 -5.11 3.23 0.32
C LEU A 25 -5.34 2.70 1.75
N GLY A 26 -6.54 2.93 2.29
CA GLY A 26 -6.99 2.29 3.53
C GLY A 26 -6.67 3.10 4.79
N CYS A 27 -6.49 4.41 4.64
CA CYS A 27 -6.12 5.30 5.74
C CYS A 27 -7.29 5.66 6.66
N GLY A 28 -8.55 5.48 6.23
CA GLY A 28 -9.76 5.73 7.03
C GLY A 28 -9.68 7.01 7.87
N ASN A 29 -10.03 6.92 9.15
CA ASN A 29 -9.96 8.03 10.10
C ASN A 29 -8.52 8.34 10.59
N ALA A 30 -7.51 7.59 10.13
CA ALA A 30 -6.12 7.72 10.55
C ALA A 30 -5.24 8.50 9.54
N ILE A 31 -5.86 9.25 8.62
CA ILE A 31 -5.16 9.94 7.53
C ILE A 31 -4.06 10.88 8.04
N GLU A 32 -4.32 11.65 9.09
CA GLU A 32 -3.33 12.58 9.67
C GLU A 32 -2.14 11.84 10.31
N ARG A 33 -2.40 10.67 10.91
CA ARG A 33 -1.33 9.80 11.41
C ARG A 33 -0.49 9.25 10.28
N VAL A 34 -1.11 8.86 9.17
CA VAL A 34 -0.41 8.35 7.98
C VAL A 34 0.47 9.44 7.36
N LYS A 35 -0.06 10.65 7.18
CA LYS A 35 0.69 11.81 6.68
C LYS A 35 1.93 12.10 7.54
N LYS A 36 1.78 12.11 8.87
CA LYS A 36 2.92 12.31 9.77
C LYS A 36 4.02 11.26 9.57
N ILE A 37 3.66 9.98 9.42
CA ILE A 37 4.65 8.92 9.18
C ILE A 37 5.32 9.16 7.82
N ILE A 38 4.58 9.54 6.77
CA ILE A 38 5.15 9.87 5.45
C ILE A 38 6.17 11.01 5.54
N ASP A 39 5.84 12.07 6.29
CA ASP A 39 6.72 13.23 6.49
C ASP A 39 8.02 12.84 7.20
N ASP A 40 7.95 11.95 8.20
CA ASP A 40 9.11 11.43 8.92
C ASP A 40 10.11 10.70 7.98
N HIS A 41 9.61 10.12 6.88
CA HIS A 41 10.41 9.44 5.86
C HIS A 41 10.87 10.34 4.70
N ARG A 42 10.44 11.61 4.66
CA ARG A 42 10.80 12.61 3.62
C ARG A 42 10.49 12.18 2.19
N VAL A 43 9.38 11.47 1.99
CA VAL A 43 8.93 10.92 0.69
C VAL A 43 7.56 11.46 0.26
N GLN A 44 7.11 12.55 0.88
CA GLN A 44 5.79 13.15 0.67
C GLN A 44 5.55 13.62 -0.78
N SER A 45 6.60 13.97 -1.53
CA SER A 45 6.47 14.40 -2.93
C SER A 45 6.11 13.26 -3.89
N GLU A 46 6.33 12.01 -3.47
CA GLU A 46 6.15 10.82 -4.29
C GLU A 46 4.95 9.98 -3.83
N ILE A 47 4.25 10.40 -2.77
CA ILE A 47 3.17 9.64 -2.16
C ILE A 47 1.85 10.40 -2.25
N GLU A 48 0.84 9.75 -2.84
CA GLU A 48 -0.55 10.17 -2.80
C GLU A 48 -1.32 9.33 -1.78
N VAL A 49 -1.94 9.97 -0.78
CA VAL A 49 -2.82 9.28 0.17
C VAL A 49 -4.25 9.34 -0.33
N ILE A 50 -4.79 8.18 -0.68
CA ILE A 50 -6.13 8.04 -1.25
C ILE A 50 -7.15 8.02 -0.11
N PRO A 51 -8.26 8.79 -0.22
CA PRO A 51 -9.34 8.75 0.76
C PRO A 51 -10.02 7.38 0.81
N PHE A 52 -11.00 7.24 1.70
CA PHE A 52 -11.86 6.06 1.69
C PHE A 52 -12.54 5.90 0.31
N LEU A 53 -12.51 4.69 -0.21
CA LEU A 53 -13.12 4.31 -1.49
C LEU A 53 -14.03 3.10 -1.26
N ASP A 54 -15.11 3.05 -2.03
CA ASP A 54 -15.94 1.85 -2.12
C ASP A 54 -15.23 0.75 -2.92
N LEU A 55 -15.69 -0.49 -2.79
CA LEU A 55 -14.99 -1.65 -3.34
C LEU A 55 -14.72 -1.54 -4.86
N ASP A 56 -15.71 -1.08 -5.62
CA ASP A 56 -15.59 -0.94 -7.08
C ASP A 56 -14.51 0.08 -7.47
N ASP A 57 -14.38 1.17 -6.69
CA ASP A 57 -13.34 2.17 -6.88
C ASP A 57 -11.96 1.64 -6.48
N VAL A 58 -11.88 0.80 -5.44
CA VAL A 58 -10.64 0.11 -5.06
C VAL A 58 -10.16 -0.80 -6.18
N VAL A 59 -11.04 -1.63 -6.74
CA VAL A 59 -10.70 -2.51 -7.86
C VAL A 59 -10.29 -1.69 -9.08
N SER A 60 -11.00 -0.61 -9.38
CA SER A 60 -10.66 0.31 -10.48
C SER A 60 -9.29 0.96 -10.29
N LEU A 61 -8.95 1.40 -9.08
CA LEU A 61 -7.63 1.93 -8.74
C LEU A 61 -6.53 0.87 -8.93
N TYR A 62 -6.80 -0.37 -8.52
CA TYR A 62 -5.86 -1.47 -8.69
C TYR A 62 -5.64 -1.80 -10.18
N CYS A 63 -6.70 -1.87 -10.97
CA CYS A 63 -6.63 -2.09 -12.42
C CYS A 63 -5.81 -1.03 -13.17
N ASN A 64 -5.72 0.20 -12.63
CA ASN A 64 -4.93 1.29 -13.20
C ASN A 64 -3.51 1.40 -12.61
N SER A 65 -3.16 0.55 -11.64
CA SER A 65 -1.83 0.54 -11.02
C SER A 65 -0.85 -0.37 -11.78
N THR A 66 0.45 -0.10 -11.64
CA THR A 66 1.51 -0.94 -12.22
C THR A 66 1.57 -2.31 -11.55
N PHE A 67 1.52 -2.32 -10.22
CA PHE A 67 1.43 -3.50 -9.37
C PHE A 67 0.80 -3.10 -8.03
N ILE A 68 0.35 -4.09 -7.27
CA ILE A 68 -0.20 -3.88 -5.94
C ILE A 68 0.82 -4.31 -4.90
N TRP A 69 1.02 -3.51 -3.86
CA TRP A 69 1.91 -3.82 -2.77
C TRP A 69 1.15 -3.97 -1.45
N ALA A 70 1.05 -5.21 -0.97
CA ALA A 70 0.42 -5.53 0.32
C ALA A 70 1.50 -5.77 1.38
N HIS A 71 1.79 -4.75 2.19
CA HIS A 71 2.75 -4.86 3.28
C HIS A 71 2.04 -5.01 4.63
N SER A 72 2.40 -6.03 5.41
CA SER A 72 1.87 -6.24 6.78
C SER A 72 2.75 -7.19 7.59
N LYS A 73 2.78 -7.00 8.91
CA LYS A 73 3.43 -7.94 9.86
C LYS A 73 2.52 -9.12 10.23
N TYR A 74 1.21 -8.85 10.36
CA TYR A 74 0.21 -9.83 10.73
C TYR A 74 -1.10 -9.48 10.02
N GLU A 75 -1.76 -10.50 9.46
CA GLU A 75 -3.07 -10.41 8.82
C GLU A 75 -3.93 -11.63 9.18
N GLY A 76 -5.25 -11.41 9.24
CA GLY A 76 -6.21 -12.48 9.54
C GLY A 76 -6.77 -13.17 8.29
N TYR A 77 -7.02 -12.42 7.22
CA TYR A 77 -7.64 -12.93 5.98
C TYR A 77 -6.90 -12.48 4.72
N GLY A 78 -6.15 -11.38 4.78
CA GLY A 78 -5.45 -10.89 3.60
C GLY A 78 -6.36 -10.26 2.54
N ARG A 79 -7.44 -9.58 2.97
CA ARG A 79 -8.43 -8.95 2.07
C ARG A 79 -7.81 -8.12 0.94
N ALA A 80 -6.75 -7.36 1.22
CA ALA A 80 -6.05 -6.56 0.22
C ALA A 80 -5.46 -7.42 -0.92
N VAL A 81 -4.97 -8.63 -0.63
CA VAL A 81 -4.49 -9.57 -1.64
C VAL A 81 -5.65 -10.16 -2.42
N ALA A 82 -6.77 -10.50 -1.77
CA ALA A 82 -7.97 -10.98 -2.46
C ALA A 82 -8.52 -9.93 -3.44
N GLU A 83 -8.65 -8.68 -3.02
CA GLU A 83 -9.05 -7.54 -3.86
C GLU A 83 -8.06 -7.32 -5.00
N ALA A 84 -6.76 -7.41 -4.73
CA ALA A 84 -5.73 -7.28 -5.75
C ALA A 84 -5.76 -8.43 -6.77
N LYS A 85 -6.06 -9.66 -6.36
CA LYS A 85 -6.20 -10.82 -7.27
C LYS A 85 -7.32 -10.59 -8.29
N LEU A 86 -8.39 -9.87 -7.92
CA LEU A 86 -9.49 -9.51 -8.84
C LEU A 86 -9.07 -8.48 -9.92
N SER A 87 -8.01 -7.71 -9.67
CA SER A 87 -7.54 -6.67 -10.60
C SER A 87 -6.62 -7.17 -11.73
N HIS A 88 -6.28 -8.47 -11.74
CA HIS A 88 -5.33 -9.09 -12.66
C HIS A 88 -3.92 -8.45 -12.68
N LYS A 89 -3.56 -7.71 -11.62
CA LYS A 89 -2.23 -7.11 -11.47
C LYS A 89 -1.26 -8.04 -10.75
N LYS A 90 0.02 -7.80 -10.98
CA LYS A 90 1.09 -8.39 -10.16
C LYS A 90 0.95 -7.88 -8.73
N ILE A 91 1.12 -8.77 -7.76
CA ILE A 91 1.03 -8.48 -6.34
C ILE A 91 2.39 -8.76 -5.72
N LEU A 92 2.98 -7.72 -5.11
CA LEU A 92 4.08 -7.85 -4.18
C LEU A 92 3.48 -7.86 -2.77
N CYS A 93 3.81 -8.86 -1.96
CA CYS A 93 3.28 -8.92 -0.60
C CYS A 93 4.33 -9.44 0.39
N THR A 94 4.14 -9.13 1.67
CA THR A 94 4.96 -9.74 2.73
C THR A 94 4.70 -11.24 2.80
N GLN A 95 5.74 -12.03 3.08
CA GLN A 95 5.63 -13.49 3.17
C GLN A 95 4.99 -13.90 4.51
N ILE A 96 3.68 -13.71 4.63
CA ILE A 96 2.86 -14.09 5.79
C ILE A 96 1.76 -15.06 5.36
N SER A 97 1.34 -15.96 6.25
CA SER A 97 0.38 -17.03 5.95
C SER A 97 -0.88 -16.52 5.23
N ALA A 98 -1.50 -15.46 5.74
CA ALA A 98 -2.72 -14.87 5.19
C ALA A 98 -2.58 -14.27 3.78
N PHE A 99 -1.37 -14.08 3.26
CA PHE A 99 -1.15 -13.60 1.88
C PHE A 99 -0.75 -14.71 0.91
N MET A 100 -0.42 -15.91 1.43
CA MET A 100 0.03 -17.05 0.63
C MET A 100 -1.10 -18.04 0.28
N GLU A 101 -2.25 -17.92 0.94
CA GLU A 101 -3.49 -18.63 0.61
C GLU A 101 -4.18 -18.03 -0.64
#